data_AF-A0A7C1ZMP8-F1
#
_entry.id   AF-A0A7C1ZMP8-F1
#
_cell.length_a   1.000
_cell.length_b   1.000
_cell.length_c   1.000
_cell.angle_alpha   90.00
_cell.angle_beta   90.00
_cell.angle_gamma   90.00
#
_symmetry.space_group_name_H-M   'P 1'
#
loop_
_entity.id
_entity.type
_entity.pdbx_description
1 polymer ?
#
loop_
_entity_poly.entity_id
_entity_poly.type
_entity_poly.pdbx_seq_one_letter_code
_entity_poly.pdbx_strand_id
1 'polypeptide(L)'
;MRNRADVVVFWGANPIHSCPRLVSRYALFARGRFTERGEEDRKAFIIDLHPTELTKVCNEAILKDGDDLALLRALRTLLNGEKPEDYGTVKPKQARELARALEEGIYITFFCGRGPFYGNDGKIFLKEMVDLVAYLNERTNCVLLPLATDFNTMGFYHAILRDGDCNVLGKSLMYDVRDWKPQKGDVVIGLGSDFIWFLSDEQKVRMKTKDVKVISISSYETLTHVNSTVALSCAMAGIEVDDLAYRLDSLPVKLKGIRKPMLPADWEILERLKIFLKI
;
A
#
# COMPACT_ATOMS: atom_id res chain seq x y z
N MET A 1 6.57 -3.51 16.04
CA MET A 1 7.45 -4.17 15.05
C MET A 1 8.95 -4.14 15.42
N ARG A 2 9.68 -3.01 15.25
CA ARG A 2 11.14 -2.93 15.48
C ARG A 2 11.63 -3.67 16.73
N ASN A 3 10.93 -3.50 17.84
CA ASN A 3 11.32 -4.07 19.12
C ASN A 3 11.03 -5.57 19.29
N ARG A 4 10.09 -6.14 18.54
CA ARG A 4 9.46 -7.44 18.86
C ARG A 4 9.40 -8.44 17.72
N ALA A 5 9.29 -7.99 16.47
CA ALA A 5 8.99 -8.88 15.35
C ALA A 5 10.12 -9.88 15.09
N ASP A 6 9.88 -11.16 15.30
CA ASP A 6 10.81 -12.26 15.07
C ASP A 6 10.52 -12.98 13.75
N VAL A 7 9.32 -12.78 13.17
CA VAL A 7 8.98 -13.22 11.81
C VAL A 7 8.56 -12.03 10.97
N VAL A 8 9.23 -11.84 9.83
CA VAL A 8 8.97 -10.72 8.91
C VAL A 8 8.75 -11.25 7.51
N VAL A 9 7.59 -10.97 6.94
CA VAL A 9 7.22 -11.43 5.59
C VAL A 9 6.98 -10.22 4.71
N PHE A 10 7.73 -10.12 3.61
CA PHE A 10 7.46 -9.16 2.54
C PHE A 10 6.73 -9.88 1.41
N TRP A 11 5.48 -9.49 1.13
CA TRP A 11 4.65 -10.11 0.10
C TRP A 11 4.36 -9.13 -1.03
N GLY A 12 4.81 -9.48 -2.24
CA GLY A 12 4.76 -8.66 -3.46
C GLY A 12 5.27 -7.24 -3.22
N ALA A 13 6.41 -7.15 -2.53
CA ALA A 13 6.98 -5.93 -1.99
C ALA A 13 8.50 -5.94 -2.12
N ASN A 14 9.04 -4.89 -2.75
CA ASN A 14 10.47 -4.61 -2.78
C ASN A 14 10.79 -3.33 -1.97
N PRO A 15 10.90 -3.43 -0.63
CA PRO A 15 11.11 -2.27 0.24
C PRO A 15 12.47 -1.60 0.06
N ILE A 16 13.48 -2.25 -0.55
CA ILE A 16 14.76 -1.59 -0.81
C ILE A 16 14.57 -0.42 -1.79
N HIS A 17 13.68 -0.58 -2.76
CA HIS A 17 13.38 0.46 -3.75
C HIS A 17 12.17 1.32 -3.37
N SER A 18 11.15 0.74 -2.72
CA SER A 18 9.92 1.48 -2.39
C SER A 18 9.96 2.19 -1.05
N CYS A 19 10.65 1.64 -0.06
CA CYS A 19 10.73 2.17 1.31
C CYS A 19 12.14 1.94 1.90
N PRO A 20 13.21 2.54 1.34
CA PRO A 20 14.59 2.05 1.52
C PRO A 20 15.06 1.96 2.98
N ARG A 21 14.55 2.85 3.84
CA ARG A 21 14.91 2.88 5.27
C ARG A 21 14.08 1.95 6.15
N LEU A 22 13.04 1.31 5.63
CA LEU A 22 12.20 0.38 6.39
C LEU A 22 13.02 -0.82 6.87
N VAL A 23 13.74 -1.45 5.94
CA VAL A 23 14.53 -2.67 6.20
C VAL A 23 15.61 -2.40 7.25
N SER A 24 16.34 -1.29 7.12
CA SER A 24 17.45 -0.93 8.00
C SER A 24 17.02 -0.37 9.36
N ARG A 25 15.94 0.43 9.43
CA ARG A 25 15.54 1.11 10.66
C ARG A 25 14.50 0.39 11.49
N TYR A 26 13.69 -0.47 10.89
CA TYR A 26 12.50 -1.00 11.57
C TYR A 26 12.25 -2.49 11.36
N ALA A 27 12.49 -3.02 10.16
CA ALA A 27 11.96 -4.32 9.79
C ALA A 27 12.93 -5.48 10.00
N LEU A 28 14.14 -5.42 9.44
CA LEU A 28 15.05 -6.57 9.40
C LEU A 28 16.33 -6.33 10.21
N PHE A 29 17.17 -5.38 9.77
CA PHE A 29 18.49 -5.18 10.38
C PHE A 29 18.45 -4.40 11.70
N ALA A 30 17.31 -3.82 12.05
CA ALA A 30 17.18 -2.99 13.23
C ALA A 30 17.28 -3.83 14.50
N ARG A 31 18.15 -3.44 15.43
CA ARG A 31 18.18 -4.00 16.78
C ARG A 31 17.00 -3.49 17.60
N GLY A 32 16.26 -4.42 18.19
CA GLY A 32 15.06 -4.20 18.99
C GLY A 32 15.23 -4.70 20.43
N ARG A 33 14.28 -4.34 21.29
CA ARG A 33 14.28 -4.76 22.71
C ARG A 33 14.23 -6.29 22.93
N PHE A 34 13.59 -7.03 22.04
CA PHE A 34 13.45 -8.49 22.09
C PHE A 34 14.08 -9.17 20.87
N THR A 35 14.82 -8.41 20.07
CA THR A 35 15.53 -8.82 18.85
C THR A 35 16.87 -8.06 18.83
N GLU A 36 17.66 -8.26 19.88
CA GLU A 36 18.87 -7.47 20.18
C GLU A 36 19.98 -7.69 19.14
N ARG A 37 20.03 -8.86 18.51
CA ARG A 37 20.96 -9.18 17.43
C ARG A 37 20.47 -8.71 16.06
N GLY A 38 19.27 -8.12 15.97
CA GLY A 38 18.74 -7.55 14.74
C GLY A 38 18.29 -8.64 13.78
N GLU A 39 18.94 -8.75 12.62
CA GLU A 39 18.55 -9.70 11.56
C GLU A 39 18.72 -11.16 11.99
N GLU A 40 19.76 -11.51 12.77
CA GLU A 40 19.99 -12.87 13.26
C GLU A 40 18.85 -13.40 14.17
N ASP A 41 18.10 -12.51 14.81
CA ASP A 41 16.94 -12.86 15.65
C ASP A 41 15.63 -12.91 14.84
N ARG A 42 15.67 -12.71 13.52
CA ARG A 42 14.49 -12.61 12.67
C ARG A 42 14.50 -13.65 11.55
N LYS A 43 13.44 -14.45 11.48
CA LYS A 43 13.12 -15.25 10.30
C LYS A 43 12.44 -14.35 9.27
N ALA A 44 13.15 -14.02 8.19
CA ALA A 44 12.65 -13.13 7.15
C ALA A 44 12.31 -13.88 5.86
N PHE A 45 11.18 -13.52 5.25
CA PHE A 45 10.69 -14.13 4.02
C PHE A 45 10.37 -13.06 2.99
N ILE A 46 10.64 -13.35 1.72
CA ILE A 46 10.19 -12.55 0.59
C ILE A 46 9.43 -13.44 -0.39
N ILE A 47 8.23 -12.99 -0.73
CA ILE A 47 7.30 -13.66 -1.63
C ILE A 47 7.05 -12.69 -2.76
N ASP A 48 7.53 -12.99 -3.96
CA ASP A 48 7.46 -12.07 -5.09
C ASP A 48 7.49 -12.83 -6.42
N LEU A 49 7.20 -12.16 -7.53
CA LEU A 49 7.23 -12.73 -8.88
C LEU A 49 8.66 -12.99 -9.36
N HIS A 50 9.61 -12.20 -8.84
CA HIS A 50 11.00 -12.21 -9.25
C HIS A 50 11.93 -12.12 -8.04
N PRO A 51 13.13 -12.74 -8.12
CA PRO A 51 14.16 -12.51 -7.12
C PRO A 51 14.51 -11.02 -7.03
N THR A 52 14.60 -10.50 -5.80
CA THR A 52 15.02 -9.12 -5.51
C THR A 52 16.32 -9.14 -4.69
N GLU A 53 16.89 -7.97 -4.41
CA GLU A 53 18.12 -7.86 -3.63
C GLU A 53 17.98 -8.41 -2.20
N LEU A 54 16.76 -8.50 -1.68
CA LEU A 54 16.48 -9.08 -0.36
C LEU A 54 16.63 -10.60 -0.30
N THR A 55 16.66 -11.32 -1.43
CA THR A 55 16.84 -12.78 -1.41
C THR A 55 18.22 -13.19 -0.89
N LYS A 56 19.17 -12.25 -0.80
CA LYS A 56 20.48 -12.44 -0.18
C LYS A 56 20.43 -12.57 1.36
N VAL A 57 19.36 -12.09 1.98
CA VAL A 57 19.20 -11.98 3.45
C VAL A 57 17.85 -12.49 3.94
N CYS A 58 16.96 -12.90 3.04
CA CYS A 58 15.63 -13.44 3.34
C CYS A 58 15.44 -14.77 2.62
N ASN A 59 14.66 -15.66 3.22
CA ASN A 59 14.18 -16.85 2.54
C ASN A 59 13.21 -16.44 1.41
N GLU A 60 13.46 -16.91 0.19
CA GLU A 60 12.60 -16.58 -0.95
C GLU A 60 11.52 -17.63 -1.19
N ALA A 61 10.37 -17.17 -1.66
CA ALA A 61 9.33 -17.98 -2.30
C ALA A 61 8.88 -17.26 -3.58
N ILE A 62 9.51 -17.62 -4.70
CA ILE A 62 9.21 -17.02 -6.00
C ILE A 62 7.99 -17.71 -6.60
N LEU A 63 6.99 -16.93 -6.99
CA LEU A 63 5.72 -17.42 -7.56
C LEU A 63 5.49 -16.85 -8.96
N LYS A 64 4.56 -17.43 -9.72
CA LYS A 64 4.07 -16.88 -10.99
C LYS A 64 2.85 -16.00 -10.76
N ASP A 65 2.64 -15.05 -11.67
CA ASP A 65 1.45 -14.20 -11.64
C ASP A 65 0.17 -15.04 -11.53
N GLY A 66 -0.67 -14.72 -10.53
CA GLY A 66 -1.88 -15.46 -10.18
C GLY A 66 -1.73 -16.55 -9.09
N ASP A 67 -0.51 -16.93 -8.69
CA ASP A 67 -0.30 -18.00 -7.70
C ASP A 67 -0.39 -17.53 -6.23
N ASP A 68 -0.54 -16.23 -5.97
CA ASP A 68 -0.59 -15.66 -4.61
C ASP A 68 -1.67 -16.34 -3.74
N LEU A 69 -2.87 -16.54 -4.28
CA LEU A 69 -3.97 -17.19 -3.59
C LEU A 69 -3.69 -18.68 -3.33
N ALA A 70 -3.07 -19.38 -4.28
CA ALA A 70 -2.73 -20.79 -4.12
C ALA A 70 -1.76 -20.97 -2.95
N LEU A 71 -0.71 -20.15 -2.89
CA LEU A 71 0.23 -20.16 -1.78
C LEU A 71 -0.45 -19.78 -0.45
N LEU A 72 -1.27 -18.72 -0.45
CA LEU A 72 -1.94 -18.25 0.76
C LEU A 72 -2.86 -19.33 1.36
N ARG A 73 -3.64 -20.02 0.53
CA ARG A 73 -4.50 -21.14 0.94
C ARG A 73 -3.68 -22.34 1.40
N ALA A 74 -2.57 -22.65 0.71
CA ALA A 74 -1.65 -23.70 1.13
C ALA A 74 -1.08 -23.43 2.53
N LEU A 75 -0.73 -22.18 2.85
CA LEU A 75 -0.28 -21.80 4.20
C LEU A 75 -1.37 -22.04 5.24
N ARG A 76 -2.64 -21.71 4.97
CA ARG A 76 -3.76 -21.98 5.90
C ARG A 76 -3.94 -23.47 6.14
N THR A 77 -3.90 -24.30 5.08
CA THR A 77 -4.00 -25.76 5.21
C THR A 77 -2.83 -26.33 6.03
N LEU A 78 -1.59 -25.87 5.77
CA LEU A 78 -0.41 -26.29 6.55
C LEU A 78 -0.52 -25.92 8.03
N LEU A 79 -0.99 -24.71 8.34
CA LEU A 79 -1.18 -24.24 9.72
C LEU A 79 -2.27 -25.01 10.49
N ASN A 80 -3.17 -25.69 9.77
CA ASN A 80 -4.14 -26.62 10.36
C ASN A 80 -3.61 -28.07 10.47
N GLY A 81 -2.33 -28.30 10.15
CA GLY A 81 -1.72 -29.63 10.21
C GLY A 81 -2.05 -30.54 9.03
N GLU A 82 -2.69 -30.00 7.99
CA GLU A 82 -3.09 -30.73 6.80
C GLU A 82 -2.07 -30.55 5.66
N LYS A 83 -2.15 -31.42 4.64
CA LYS A 83 -1.27 -31.34 3.46
C LYS A 83 -2.02 -30.65 2.31
N PRO A 84 -1.57 -29.47 1.84
CA PRO A 84 -2.11 -28.83 0.65
C PRO A 84 -1.96 -29.70 -0.61
N GLU A 85 -2.98 -29.65 -1.46
CA GLU A 85 -2.97 -30.24 -2.81
C GLU A 85 -2.19 -29.37 -3.80
N ASP A 86 -2.29 -28.05 -3.65
CA ASP A 86 -1.68 -27.06 -4.52
C ASP A 86 -0.89 -26.02 -3.70
N TYR A 87 0.24 -25.56 -4.24
CA TYR A 87 1.09 -24.51 -3.69
C TYR A 87 1.35 -23.40 -4.74
N GLY A 88 0.65 -23.45 -5.88
CA GLY A 88 1.05 -22.75 -7.09
C GLY A 88 2.42 -23.24 -7.55
N THR A 89 3.28 -22.31 -7.93
CA THR A 89 4.66 -22.61 -8.34
C THR A 89 5.68 -22.66 -7.20
N VAL A 90 5.30 -22.31 -5.97
CA VAL A 90 6.20 -22.34 -4.82
C VAL A 90 6.51 -23.78 -4.42
N LYS A 91 7.78 -24.08 -4.14
CA LYS A 91 8.16 -25.45 -3.74
C LYS A 91 7.53 -25.79 -2.39
N PRO A 92 6.99 -27.00 -2.19
CA PRO A 92 6.39 -27.41 -0.92
C PRO A 92 7.32 -27.25 0.29
N LYS A 93 8.64 -27.37 0.10
CA LYS A 93 9.63 -27.11 1.15
C LYS A 93 9.61 -25.66 1.63
N GLN A 94 9.60 -24.69 0.70
CA GLN A 94 9.59 -23.25 1.01
C GLN A 94 8.28 -22.87 1.73
N ALA A 95 7.14 -23.38 1.24
CA ALA A 95 5.85 -23.13 1.87
C ALA A 95 5.76 -23.70 3.29
N ARG A 96 6.29 -24.92 3.53
CA ARG A 96 6.35 -25.51 4.88
C ARG A 96 7.28 -24.75 5.82
N GLU A 97 8.41 -24.28 5.32
CA GLU A 97 9.35 -23.47 6.10
C GLU A 97 8.72 -22.14 6.55
N LEU A 98 7.99 -21.48 5.64
CA LEU A 98 7.20 -20.29 5.96
C LEU A 98 6.08 -20.62 6.97
N ALA A 99 5.27 -21.66 6.71
CA ALA A 99 4.18 -22.04 7.62
C ALA A 99 4.71 -22.36 9.04
N ARG A 100 5.82 -23.08 9.13
CA ARG A 100 6.47 -23.38 10.41
C ARG A 100 6.98 -22.12 11.11
N ALA A 101 7.57 -21.17 10.37
CA ALA A 101 7.97 -19.90 10.95
C ALA A 101 6.77 -19.10 11.48
N LEU A 102 5.65 -19.10 10.75
CA LEU A 102 4.40 -18.46 11.18
C LEU A 102 3.80 -19.16 12.41
N GLU A 103 3.90 -20.48 12.52
CA GLU A 103 3.40 -21.25 13.67
C GLU A 103 4.24 -21.02 14.93
N GLU A 104 5.57 -20.98 14.80
CA GLU A 104 6.50 -20.81 15.92
C GLU A 104 6.71 -19.34 16.35
N GLY A 105 6.27 -18.38 15.53
CA GLY A 105 6.55 -16.94 15.70
C GLY A 105 5.85 -16.30 16.90
N ILE A 106 6.55 -15.42 17.61
CA ILE A 106 6.04 -14.70 18.80
C ILE A 106 5.41 -13.34 18.43
N TYR A 107 5.93 -12.71 17.38
CA TYR A 107 5.42 -11.48 16.81
C TYR A 107 5.68 -11.47 15.30
N ILE A 108 4.62 -11.68 14.53
CA ILE A 108 4.66 -11.80 13.08
C ILE A 108 4.30 -10.46 12.46
N THR A 109 5.04 -10.04 11.43
CA THR A 109 4.69 -8.87 10.62
C THR A 109 4.70 -9.21 9.15
N PHE A 110 3.55 -9.02 8.51
CA PHE A 110 3.40 -9.00 7.07
C PHE A 110 3.48 -7.57 6.55
N PHE A 111 4.36 -7.34 5.57
CA PHE A 111 4.32 -6.17 4.70
C PHE A 111 3.75 -6.59 3.36
N CYS A 112 2.58 -6.07 3.03
CA CYS A 112 1.95 -6.35 1.75
C CYS A 112 2.16 -5.17 0.80
N GLY A 113 2.93 -5.40 -0.27
CA GLY A 113 3.10 -4.42 -1.34
C GLY A 113 1.95 -4.49 -2.34
N ARG A 114 2.12 -3.81 -3.47
CA ARG A 114 1.09 -3.73 -4.52
C ARG A 114 1.01 -4.97 -5.41
N GLY A 115 2.03 -5.85 -5.38
CA GLY A 115 2.14 -7.01 -6.27
C GLY A 115 0.84 -7.81 -6.42
N PRO A 116 0.27 -8.35 -5.33
CA PRO A 116 -0.92 -9.20 -5.38
C PRO A 116 -2.19 -8.47 -5.83
N PHE A 117 -2.15 -7.13 -5.89
CA PHE A 117 -3.27 -6.30 -6.26
C PHE A 117 -3.27 -5.92 -7.74
N TYR A 118 -2.21 -6.22 -8.49
CA TYR A 118 -2.19 -5.93 -9.93
C TYR A 118 -3.09 -6.88 -10.74
N GLY A 119 -3.32 -8.11 -10.26
CA GLY A 119 -4.26 -9.06 -10.86
C GLY A 119 -5.73 -8.83 -10.48
N ASN A 120 -6.63 -9.62 -11.07
CA ASN A 120 -8.08 -9.55 -10.81
C ASN A 120 -8.48 -10.00 -9.40
N ASP A 121 -7.62 -10.79 -8.75
CA ASP A 121 -7.92 -11.45 -7.49
C ASP A 121 -7.50 -10.65 -6.24
N GLY A 122 -6.97 -9.42 -6.40
CA GLY A 122 -6.42 -8.64 -5.28
C GLY A 122 -7.39 -8.42 -4.11
N LYS A 123 -8.70 -8.28 -4.39
CA LYS A 123 -9.73 -8.16 -3.33
C LYS A 123 -9.93 -9.46 -2.56
N ILE A 124 -9.91 -10.61 -3.26
CA ILE A 124 -10.05 -11.93 -2.65
C ILE A 124 -8.79 -12.23 -1.84
N PHE A 125 -7.61 -11.97 -2.42
CA PHE A 125 -6.33 -12.09 -1.74
C PHE A 125 -6.31 -11.30 -0.45
N LEU A 126 -6.68 -10.01 -0.45
CA LEU A 126 -6.69 -9.20 0.76
C LEU A 126 -7.61 -9.76 1.83
N LYS A 127 -8.80 -10.22 1.45
CA LYS A 127 -9.75 -10.84 2.38
C LYS A 127 -9.14 -12.09 3.02
N GLU A 128 -8.61 -13.01 2.22
CA GLU A 128 -8.01 -14.24 2.73
C GLU A 128 -6.74 -13.97 3.56
N MET A 129 -5.98 -12.92 3.22
CA MET A 129 -4.79 -12.50 3.96
C MET A 129 -5.17 -11.95 5.34
N VAL A 130 -6.25 -11.15 5.40
CA VAL A 130 -6.83 -10.69 6.67
C VAL A 130 -7.34 -11.87 7.49
N ASP A 131 -8.00 -12.85 6.88
CA ASP A 131 -8.47 -14.05 7.57
C ASP A 131 -7.31 -14.90 8.13
N LEU A 132 -6.19 -15.01 7.39
CA LEU A 132 -4.97 -15.67 7.88
C LEU A 132 -4.36 -14.90 9.06
N VAL A 133 -4.29 -13.57 8.98
CA VAL A 133 -3.78 -12.73 10.06
C VAL A 133 -4.66 -12.84 11.30
N ALA A 134 -5.99 -12.85 11.14
CA ALA A 134 -6.93 -13.06 12.23
C ALA A 134 -6.72 -14.43 12.89
N TYR A 135 -6.59 -15.50 12.10
CA TYR A 135 -6.27 -16.85 12.60
C TYR A 135 -4.98 -16.89 13.41
N LEU A 136 -3.90 -16.27 12.91
CA LEU A 136 -2.63 -16.21 13.64
C LEU A 136 -2.75 -15.41 14.95
N ASN A 137 -3.57 -14.35 14.96
CA ASN A 137 -3.84 -13.53 16.15
C ASN A 137 -4.57 -14.25 17.27
N GLU A 138 -5.19 -15.42 17.02
CA GLU A 138 -5.74 -16.25 18.10
C GLU A 138 -4.65 -16.82 19.02
N ARG A 139 -3.39 -16.92 18.54
CA ARG A 139 -2.28 -17.56 19.25
C ARG A 139 -1.08 -16.63 19.49
N THR A 140 -0.78 -15.74 18.55
CA THR A 140 0.41 -14.90 18.57
C THR A 140 0.13 -13.53 17.97
N ASN A 141 0.92 -12.51 18.32
CA ASN A 141 0.67 -11.17 17.77
C ASN A 141 1.05 -11.15 16.28
N CYS A 142 0.09 -10.93 15.40
CA CYS A 142 0.30 -10.85 13.96
C CYS A 142 -0.24 -9.53 13.41
N VAL A 143 0.58 -8.80 12.66
CA VAL A 143 0.16 -7.52 12.05
C VAL A 143 0.36 -7.55 10.54
N LEU A 144 -0.62 -6.98 9.82
CA LEU A 144 -0.57 -6.75 8.38
C LEU A 144 -0.42 -5.25 8.12
N LEU A 145 0.65 -4.87 7.42
CA LEU A 145 0.96 -3.48 7.11
C LEU A 145 1.01 -3.30 5.58
N PRO A 146 0.19 -2.41 4.99
CA PRO A 146 0.26 -2.13 3.56
C PRO A 146 1.50 -1.29 3.26
N LEU A 147 2.42 -1.78 2.43
CA LEU A 147 3.64 -1.06 2.06
C LEU A 147 3.31 0.04 1.03
N ALA A 148 2.66 1.09 1.49
CA ALA A 148 2.33 2.27 0.71
C ALA A 148 3.59 3.08 0.39
N THR A 149 3.66 3.62 -0.82
CA THR A 149 4.81 4.36 -1.33
C THR A 149 4.77 5.85 -1.02
N ASP A 150 3.56 6.43 -0.91
CA ASP A 150 3.41 7.85 -0.62
C ASP A 150 3.47 8.11 0.89
N PHE A 151 4.06 9.25 1.26
CA PHE A 151 4.40 9.56 2.65
C PHE A 151 3.17 9.64 3.58
N ASN A 152 1.97 9.88 3.03
CA ASN A 152 0.74 10.06 3.80
C ASN A 152 -0.44 9.19 3.34
N THR A 153 -0.20 8.07 2.66
CA THR A 153 -1.28 7.15 2.29
C THR A 153 -2.08 6.67 3.50
N MET A 154 -1.40 6.43 4.63
CA MET A 154 -2.10 6.07 5.87
C MET A 154 -2.99 7.19 6.38
N GLY A 155 -2.60 8.47 6.22
CA GLY A 155 -3.44 9.60 6.62
C GLY A 155 -4.70 9.70 5.78
N PHE A 156 -4.59 9.40 4.48
CA PHE A 156 -5.75 9.28 3.60
C PHE A 156 -6.70 8.16 4.05
N TYR A 157 -6.17 6.98 4.41
CA TYR A 157 -6.98 5.90 4.97
C TYR A 157 -7.66 6.30 6.29
N HIS A 158 -6.95 6.97 7.19
CA HIS A 158 -7.53 7.50 8.44
C HIS A 158 -8.62 8.52 8.18
N ALA A 159 -8.44 9.42 7.20
CA ALA A 159 -9.46 10.40 6.82
C ALA A 159 -10.72 9.71 6.29
N ILE A 160 -10.58 8.72 5.40
CA ILE A 160 -11.71 7.92 4.91
C ILE A 160 -12.40 7.17 6.04
N LEU A 161 -11.65 6.51 6.94
CA LEU A 161 -12.26 5.73 8.02
C LEU A 161 -12.94 6.60 9.09
N ARG A 162 -12.42 7.82 9.32
CA ARG A 162 -12.98 8.76 10.31
C ARG A 162 -14.22 9.47 9.77
N ASP A 163 -14.12 10.01 8.57
CA ASP A 163 -15.13 10.92 8.01
C ASP A 163 -16.05 10.22 7.01
N GLY A 164 -15.64 9.06 6.51
CA GLY A 164 -16.38 8.23 5.58
C GLY A 164 -17.14 7.13 6.29
N ASP A 165 -18.40 7.41 6.62
CA ASP A 165 -19.41 6.44 6.21
C ASP A 165 -19.38 6.52 4.67
N CYS A 166 -18.95 5.45 4.00
CA CYS A 166 -18.84 5.38 2.52
C CYS A 166 -20.17 5.73 1.80
N ASN A 167 -21.25 5.90 2.57
CA ASN A 167 -22.58 6.35 2.14
C ASN A 167 -22.78 7.88 2.09
N VAL A 168 -21.93 8.70 2.73
CA VAL A 168 -22.17 10.17 2.88
C VAL A 168 -22.12 10.93 1.55
N LEU A 169 -21.57 10.34 0.49
CA LEU A 169 -21.55 10.92 -0.85
C LEU A 169 -22.44 10.20 -1.88
N GLY A 170 -23.20 9.16 -1.49
CA GLY A 170 -24.00 8.37 -2.45
C GLY A 170 -23.17 7.76 -3.60
N LYS A 171 -21.84 7.69 -3.42
CA LYS A 171 -20.86 7.24 -4.41
C LYS A 171 -20.24 5.96 -3.88
N SER A 172 -20.29 4.90 -4.69
CA SER A 172 -19.47 3.72 -4.43
C SER A 172 -18.00 4.15 -4.41
N LEU A 173 -17.26 3.74 -3.38
CA LEU A 173 -15.81 3.89 -3.40
C LEU A 173 -15.29 3.02 -4.55
N MET A 174 -14.96 3.63 -5.68
CA MET A 174 -14.30 2.94 -6.78
C MET A 174 -12.81 2.97 -6.47
N TYR A 175 -12.35 1.91 -5.81
CA TYR A 175 -11.00 1.78 -5.25
C TYR A 175 -9.88 1.88 -6.29
N ASP A 176 -10.20 1.69 -7.58
CA ASP A 176 -9.19 1.55 -8.61
C ASP A 176 -9.54 2.28 -9.91
N VAL A 177 -8.65 3.18 -10.33
CA VAL A 177 -8.74 3.88 -11.62
C VAL A 177 -8.67 2.91 -12.81
N ARG A 178 -8.17 1.69 -12.63
CA ARG A 178 -8.18 0.62 -13.64
C ARG A 178 -9.60 0.21 -14.02
N ASP A 179 -10.49 0.12 -13.04
CA ASP A 179 -11.89 -0.25 -13.24
C ASP A 179 -12.77 0.94 -13.65
N TRP A 180 -12.23 2.16 -13.61
CA TRP A 180 -12.99 3.38 -13.88
C TRP A 180 -13.44 3.46 -15.34
N LYS A 181 -14.76 3.50 -15.55
CA LYS A 181 -15.41 3.66 -16.87
C LYS A 181 -16.02 5.05 -16.96
N PRO A 182 -15.32 6.06 -17.53
CA PRO A 182 -15.86 7.41 -17.65
C PRO A 182 -17.12 7.46 -18.50
N GLN A 183 -18.05 8.31 -18.08
CA GLN A 183 -19.21 8.73 -18.82
C GLN A 183 -18.99 10.08 -19.49
N LYS A 184 -19.84 10.42 -20.45
CA LYS A 184 -19.73 11.69 -21.15
C LYS A 184 -20.03 12.83 -20.19
N GLY A 185 -19.12 13.79 -20.07
CA GLY A 185 -19.26 14.94 -19.18
C GLY A 185 -18.79 14.70 -17.73
N ASP A 186 -18.16 13.55 -17.45
CA ASP A 186 -17.51 13.33 -16.16
C ASP A 186 -16.42 14.37 -15.91
N VAL A 187 -16.26 14.73 -14.62
CA VAL A 187 -15.17 15.58 -14.14
C VAL A 187 -14.34 14.80 -13.13
N VAL A 188 -13.03 14.81 -13.32
CA VAL A 188 -12.06 14.20 -12.39
C VAL A 188 -11.24 15.29 -11.72
N ILE A 189 -11.12 15.21 -10.40
CA ILE A 189 -10.21 16.06 -9.63
C ILE A 189 -9.06 15.17 -9.16
N GLY A 190 -7.85 15.46 -9.64
CA GLY A 190 -6.61 14.82 -9.18
C GLY A 190 -5.93 15.68 -8.13
N LEU A 191 -5.93 15.24 -6.88
CA LEU A 191 -5.30 15.94 -5.75
C LEU A 191 -3.97 15.26 -5.40
N GLY A 192 -2.85 15.96 -5.59
CA GLY A 192 -1.51 15.42 -5.31
C GLY A 192 -1.17 14.14 -6.06
N SER A 193 -1.91 13.82 -7.13
CA SER A 193 -1.87 12.53 -7.83
C SER A 193 -1.47 12.71 -9.29
N ASP A 194 -0.67 11.78 -9.81
CA ASP A 194 -0.40 11.67 -11.25
C ASP A 194 -1.16 10.50 -11.89
N PHE A 195 -2.49 10.46 -11.76
CA PHE A 195 -3.27 9.29 -12.16
C PHE A 195 -3.20 9.00 -13.67
N ILE A 196 -3.06 10.02 -14.54
CA ILE A 196 -2.96 9.83 -16.00
C ILE A 196 -1.72 9.01 -16.38
N TRP A 197 -0.63 9.12 -15.60
CA TRP A 197 0.56 8.30 -15.77
C TRP A 197 0.27 6.80 -15.65
N PHE A 198 -0.65 6.42 -14.77
CA PHE A 198 -0.99 5.03 -14.49
C PHE A 198 -2.11 4.47 -15.37
N LEU A 199 -2.70 5.27 -16.26
CA LEU A 199 -3.73 4.81 -17.18
C LEU A 199 -3.13 4.08 -18.38
N SER A 200 -3.80 3.03 -18.84
CA SER A 200 -3.52 2.40 -20.12
C SER A 200 -3.85 3.35 -21.28
N ASP A 201 -3.28 3.11 -22.45
CA ASP A 201 -3.56 3.94 -23.62
C ASP A 201 -5.03 3.88 -24.04
N GLU A 202 -5.67 2.72 -23.88
CA GLU A 202 -7.11 2.57 -24.08
C GLU A 202 -7.91 3.47 -23.11
N GLN A 203 -7.54 3.52 -21.83
CA GLN A 203 -8.19 4.37 -20.85
C GLN A 203 -8.00 5.85 -21.16
N LYS A 204 -6.80 6.27 -21.59
CA LYS A 204 -6.52 7.65 -22.02
C LYS A 204 -7.36 8.04 -23.23
N VAL A 205 -7.45 7.17 -24.24
CA VAL A 205 -8.33 7.38 -25.41
C VAL A 205 -9.78 7.49 -24.97
N ARG A 206 -10.24 6.60 -24.08
CA ARG A 206 -11.60 6.62 -23.56
C ARG A 206 -11.93 7.92 -22.83
N MET A 207 -11.04 8.45 -22.00
CA MET A 207 -11.21 9.76 -21.37
C MET A 207 -11.41 10.88 -22.40
N LYS A 208 -10.60 10.91 -23.45
CA LYS A 208 -10.71 11.90 -24.53
C LYS A 208 -12.04 11.77 -25.28
N THR A 209 -12.42 10.55 -25.68
CA THR A 209 -13.67 10.28 -26.39
C THR A 209 -14.91 10.62 -25.57
N LYS A 210 -14.84 10.51 -24.25
CA LYS A 210 -15.92 10.88 -23.32
C LYS A 210 -15.90 12.36 -22.92
N ASP A 211 -14.97 13.15 -23.45
CA ASP A 211 -14.79 14.56 -23.08
C ASP A 211 -14.68 14.79 -21.58
N VAL A 212 -13.94 13.91 -20.89
CA VAL A 212 -13.72 14.02 -19.43
C VAL A 212 -12.90 15.27 -19.14
N LYS A 213 -13.40 16.13 -18.24
CA LYS A 213 -12.63 17.29 -17.77
C LYS A 213 -11.79 16.90 -16.56
N VAL A 214 -10.55 17.37 -16.54
CA VAL A 214 -9.60 17.05 -15.46
C VAL A 214 -9.17 18.35 -14.79
N ILE A 215 -9.33 18.41 -13.47
CA ILE A 215 -8.78 19.45 -12.62
C ILE A 215 -7.61 18.83 -11.85
N SER A 216 -6.39 19.32 -12.07
CA SER A 216 -5.22 18.87 -11.32
C SER A 216 -4.86 19.89 -10.24
N ILE A 217 -4.74 19.44 -9.00
CA ILE A 217 -4.20 20.23 -7.88
C ILE A 217 -2.91 19.55 -7.44
N SER A 218 -1.76 20.18 -7.67
CA SER A 218 -0.46 19.57 -7.41
C SER A 218 0.60 20.59 -7.03
N SER A 219 1.56 20.20 -6.20
CA SER A 219 2.72 21.04 -5.86
C SER A 219 3.83 21.02 -6.89
N TYR A 220 3.76 20.15 -7.89
CA TYR A 220 4.72 20.04 -8.99
C TYR A 220 4.02 19.65 -10.28
N GLU A 221 4.66 19.95 -11.41
CA GLU A 221 4.21 19.54 -12.73
C GLU A 221 4.30 18.01 -12.88
N THR A 222 3.22 17.40 -13.37
CA THR A 222 3.09 15.95 -13.60
C THR A 222 2.44 15.70 -14.96
N LEU A 223 2.40 14.45 -15.43
CA LEU A 223 1.70 14.15 -16.69
C LEU A 223 0.22 14.52 -16.60
N THR A 224 -0.39 14.29 -15.44
CA THR A 224 -1.77 14.69 -15.14
C THR A 224 -1.94 16.20 -15.17
N HIS A 225 -0.99 16.96 -14.61
CA HIS A 225 -1.02 18.43 -14.61
C HIS A 225 -1.03 18.98 -16.04
N VAL A 226 -0.09 18.52 -16.88
CA VAL A 226 0.07 18.97 -18.28
C VAL A 226 -1.13 18.61 -19.14
N ASN A 227 -1.79 17.47 -18.87
CA ASN A 227 -2.95 17.00 -19.63
C ASN A 227 -4.29 17.38 -18.98
N SER A 228 -4.27 18.25 -17.96
CA SER A 228 -5.49 18.70 -17.28
C SER A 228 -6.21 19.81 -18.06
N THR A 229 -7.53 19.92 -17.86
CA THR A 229 -8.33 21.05 -18.35
C THR A 229 -8.03 22.31 -17.53
N VAL A 230 -7.85 22.13 -16.21
CA VAL A 230 -7.46 23.19 -15.28
C VAL A 230 -6.36 22.65 -14.38
N ALA A 231 -5.23 23.35 -14.35
CA ALA A 231 -4.10 23.01 -13.52
C ALA A 231 -3.92 24.08 -12.43
N LEU A 232 -4.00 23.67 -11.17
CA LEU A 232 -3.84 24.53 -9.99
C LEU A 232 -2.59 24.08 -9.24
N SER A 233 -1.63 25.00 -9.09
CA SER A 233 -0.44 24.76 -8.28
C SER A 233 -0.73 25.06 -6.81
N CYS A 234 -0.22 24.22 -5.91
CA CYS A 234 -0.35 24.40 -4.46
C CYS A 234 1.01 24.34 -3.75
N ALA A 235 1.06 24.78 -2.50
CA ALA A 235 2.23 24.65 -1.66
C ALA A 235 2.55 23.18 -1.32
N MET A 236 3.82 22.87 -1.11
CA MET A 236 4.30 21.55 -0.69
C MET A 236 4.05 21.31 0.81
N ALA A 237 3.24 20.31 1.13
CA ALA A 237 3.03 19.82 2.49
C ALA A 237 4.35 19.40 3.16
N GLY A 238 4.57 19.88 4.39
CA GLY A 238 5.76 19.58 5.17
C GLY A 238 7.05 20.25 4.70
N ILE A 239 6.99 21.10 3.67
CA ILE A 239 8.13 21.92 3.21
C ILE A 239 7.77 23.40 3.26
N GLU A 240 6.64 23.78 2.68
CA GLU A 240 6.16 25.17 2.62
C GLU A 240 5.02 25.44 3.59
N VAL A 241 4.19 24.43 3.86
CA VAL A 241 3.09 24.50 4.82
C VAL A 241 3.19 23.37 5.84
N ASP A 242 2.76 23.65 7.07
CA ASP A 242 2.60 22.62 8.09
C ASP A 242 1.52 21.61 7.64
N ASP A 243 1.69 20.35 8.01
CA ASP A 243 0.71 19.30 7.71
C ASP A 243 0.77 18.16 8.76
N LEU A 244 -0.17 17.22 8.69
CA LEU A 244 -0.22 16.01 9.49
C LEU A 244 -0.12 14.77 8.61
N ALA A 245 0.99 14.06 8.72
CA ALA A 245 1.17 12.78 8.06
C ALA A 245 1.02 11.61 9.03
N TYR A 246 0.64 10.45 8.52
CA TYR A 246 0.61 9.20 9.29
C TYR A 246 1.66 8.24 8.74
N ARG A 247 2.49 7.72 9.64
CA ARG A 247 3.45 6.67 9.30
C ARG A 247 2.73 5.37 8.98
N LEU A 248 3.48 4.42 8.40
CA LEU A 248 3.02 3.07 8.11
C LEU A 248 2.35 2.35 9.31
N ASP A 249 2.84 2.61 10.53
CA ASP A 249 2.27 2.09 11.79
C ASP A 249 1.11 2.95 12.33
N SER A 250 0.52 3.80 11.50
CA SER A 250 -0.58 4.71 11.84
C SER A 250 -0.27 5.75 12.92
N LEU A 251 1.00 5.96 13.26
CA LEU A 251 1.38 7.02 14.20
C LEU A 251 1.40 8.37 13.48
N PRO A 252 0.70 9.39 14.01
CA PRO A 252 0.71 10.72 13.45
C PRO A 252 2.08 11.39 13.63
N VAL A 253 2.49 12.14 12.62
CA VAL A 253 3.71 12.93 12.57
C VAL A 253 3.34 14.31 12.05
N LYS A 254 3.53 15.33 12.90
CA LYS A 254 3.41 16.72 12.46
C LYS A 254 4.57 17.05 11.54
N LEU A 255 4.25 17.42 10.32
CA LEU A 255 5.18 17.97 9.36
C LEU A 255 5.24 19.48 9.56
N LYS A 256 6.45 20.02 9.64
CA LYS A 256 6.67 21.44 9.83
C LYS A 256 7.18 22.05 8.54
N GLY A 257 6.51 23.09 8.05
CA GLY A 257 7.00 23.94 6.98
C GLY A 257 8.35 24.54 7.37
N ILE A 258 9.34 24.33 6.50
CA ILE A 258 10.70 24.84 6.64
C ILE A 258 10.98 26.04 5.74
N ARG A 259 10.02 26.41 4.88
CA ARG A 259 10.06 27.54 3.96
C ARG A 259 8.73 28.29 3.99
N LYS A 260 8.78 29.57 3.62
CA LYS A 260 7.56 30.39 3.49
C LYS A 260 6.81 29.97 2.21
N PRO A 261 5.49 29.73 2.27
CA PRO A 261 4.72 29.35 1.09
C PRO A 261 4.56 30.54 0.14
N MET A 262 4.71 30.28 -1.16
CA MET A 262 4.38 31.24 -2.23
C MET A 262 2.99 31.02 -2.83
N LEU A 263 2.45 29.81 -2.65
CA LEU A 263 1.16 29.36 -3.15
C LEU A 263 0.26 28.98 -1.97
N PRO A 264 -1.07 28.95 -2.16
CA PRO A 264 -1.97 28.44 -1.13
C PRO A 264 -1.75 26.94 -0.88
N ALA A 265 -2.10 26.48 0.31
CA ALA A 265 -2.17 25.05 0.58
C ALA A 265 -3.27 24.38 -0.26
N ASP A 266 -3.16 23.07 -0.47
CA ASP A 266 -4.15 22.30 -1.20
C ASP A 266 -5.54 22.34 -0.54
N TRP A 267 -5.62 22.25 0.79
CA TRP A 267 -6.87 22.40 1.53
C TRP A 267 -7.50 23.79 1.38
N GLU A 268 -6.70 24.86 1.30
CA GLU A 268 -7.21 26.23 1.06
C GLU A 268 -7.85 26.34 -0.34
N ILE A 269 -7.25 25.68 -1.34
CA ILE A 269 -7.82 25.60 -2.69
C ILE A 269 -9.14 24.84 -2.65
N LEU A 270 -9.20 23.70 -1.96
CA LEU A 270 -10.41 22.89 -1.84
C LEU A 270 -11.53 23.64 -1.11
N GLU A 271 -11.24 24.39 -0.05
CA GLU A 271 -12.21 25.24 0.64
C GLU A 271 -12.80 26.30 -0.29
N ARG A 272 -11.95 26.97 -1.08
CA ARG A 272 -12.43 27.94 -2.08
C ARG A 272 -13.31 27.29 -3.14
N LEU A 273 -12.95 26.09 -3.61
CA LEU A 273 -13.77 25.34 -4.57
C LEU A 273 -15.12 24.93 -3.99
N LYS A 274 -15.16 24.52 -2.71
CA LYS A 274 -16.41 24.16 -2.03
C LYS A 274 -17.43 25.30 -2.04
N ILE A 275 -16.96 26.53 -1.83
CA ILE A 275 -17.80 27.75 -1.88
C ILE A 275 -18.53 27.87 -3.22
N PHE A 276 -17.88 27.50 -4.32
CA PHE A 276 -18.48 27.57 -5.66
C PHE A 276 -19.43 26.40 -5.98
N LEU A 277 -19.18 25.22 -5.41
CA LEU A 277 -19.92 24.00 -5.74
C LEU A 277 -21.27 23.87 -4.99
N LYS A 278 -21.57 24.77 -4.03
CA LYS A 278 -22.79 24.72 -3.19
C LYS A 278 -23.01 23.33 -2.55
N ILE A 279 -21.94 22.67 -2.13
CA ILE A 279 -21.92 21.40 -1.38
C ILE A 279 -21.53 21.69 0.07
#